data_AF-A0A968SVH6-F1
#
_entry.id   AF-A0A968SVH6-F1
#
_cell.length_a   1.000
_cell.length_b   1.000
_cell.length_c   1.000
_cell.angle_alpha   90.00
_cell.angle_beta   90.00
_cell.angle_gamma   90.00
#
_symmetry.space_group_name_H-M   'P 1'
#
loop_
_entity.id
_entity.type
_entity.pdbx_description
1 polymer ?
#
loop_
_entity_poly.entity_id
_entity_poly.type
_entity_poly.pdbx_seq_one_letter_code
_entity_poly.pdbx_strand_id
1 'polypeptide(L)'
;MVYSASGGQGSPFKERLLARNRVRVIVRCLPGPLLRECLPAIVAYDTLALAYAVLKRRPAIVAGRRAALRELPQLIAQRQQIQSRRSAPIHTLQRWLEPAPKPLTNLANARRLKALLSPGT
;
A
#
# COMPACT_ATOMS: atom_id res chain seq x y z
N MET A 1 19.16 -3.67 -16.73
CA MET A 1 18.05 -3.71 -15.75
C MET A 1 17.98 -2.38 -15.03
N VAL A 2 16.95 -1.57 -15.26
CA VAL A 2 16.76 -0.31 -14.53
C VAL A 2 16.17 -0.66 -13.16
N TYR A 3 16.99 -0.62 -12.11
CA TYR A 3 16.52 -0.80 -10.74
C TYR A 3 15.69 0.42 -10.31
N SER A 4 14.37 0.27 -10.13
CA SER A 4 13.49 1.33 -9.61
C SER A 4 13.66 1.61 -8.10
N ALA A 5 14.76 1.17 -7.49
CA ALA A 5 14.95 1.20 -6.04
C ALA A 5 16.33 1.75 -5.64
N SER A 6 16.67 2.96 -6.10
CA SER A 6 17.88 3.68 -5.68
C SER A 6 17.83 4.23 -4.24
N GLY A 7 16.84 3.83 -3.45
CA GLY A 7 16.72 4.19 -2.04
C GLY A 7 17.03 2.99 -1.16
N GLY A 8 18.08 3.09 -0.36
CA GLY A 8 18.46 2.06 0.62
C GLY A 8 17.30 1.59 1.50
N GLN A 9 17.43 0.38 2.06
CA GLN A 9 16.45 -0.22 2.95
C GLN A 9 16.12 0.77 4.10
N GLY A 10 14.86 1.22 4.20
CA GLY A 10 14.43 2.19 5.22
C GLY A 10 14.68 3.67 4.92
N SER A 11 15.05 4.04 3.69
CA SER A 11 15.18 5.44 3.29
C SER A 11 13.87 6.23 3.52
N PRO A 12 13.90 7.40 4.19
CA PRO A 12 12.73 8.25 4.40
C PRO A 12 12.03 8.63 3.08
N PHE A 13 12.79 8.82 2.00
CA PHE A 13 12.22 9.10 0.69
C PHE A 13 11.36 7.93 0.17
N LYS A 14 11.88 6.71 0.29
CA LYS A 14 11.17 5.48 -0.10
C LYS A 14 9.92 5.27 0.74
N GLU A 15 10.01 5.46 2.06
CA GLU A 15 8.86 5.37 2.96
C GLU A 15 7.74 6.36 2.61
N ARG A 16 8.11 7.61 2.34
CA ARG A 16 7.16 8.65 1.92
C ARG A 16 6.49 8.30 0.60
N LEU A 17 7.25 7.82 -0.38
CA LEU A 17 6.72 7.41 -1.67
C LEU A 17 5.79 6.20 -1.56
N LEU A 18 6.18 5.17 -0.80
CA LEU A 18 5.34 3.99 -0.56
C LEU A 18 4.02 4.37 0.09
N ALA A 19 4.07 5.21 1.13
CA ALA A 19 2.88 5.69 1.82
C ALA A 19 1.95 6.49 0.89
N ARG A 20 2.50 7.40 0.08
CA ARG A 20 1.71 8.19 -0.88
C ARG A 20 1.13 7.33 -2.00
N ASN A 21 1.94 6.47 -2.61
CA ASN A 21 1.56 5.67 -3.77
C ASN A 21 0.50 4.62 -3.42
N ARG A 22 0.56 4.03 -2.23
CA ARG A 22 -0.46 3.09 -1.76
C ARG A 22 -1.86 3.70 -1.76
N VAL A 23 -2.02 4.87 -1.14
CA VAL A 23 -3.31 5.57 -1.07
C VAL A 23 -3.78 5.96 -2.46
N ARG A 24 -2.89 6.49 -3.32
CA ARG A 24 -3.21 6.81 -4.72
C ARG A 24 -3.78 5.62 -5.48
N VAL A 25 -3.15 4.45 -5.37
CA VAL A 25 -3.60 3.23 -6.05
C VAL A 25 -4.97 2.80 -5.54
N ILE A 26 -5.18 2.76 -4.22
CA ILE A 26 -6.46 2.36 -3.61
C ILE A 26 -7.60 3.28 -4.11
N VAL A 27 -7.39 4.60 -4.05
CA VAL A 27 -8.41 5.58 -4.43
C VAL A 27 -8.72 5.53 -5.93
N ARG A 28 -7.69 5.46 -6.79
CA ARG A 28 -7.90 5.60 -8.24
C ARG A 28 -8.26 4.29 -8.94
N CYS A 29 -7.68 3.16 -8.51
CA CYS A 29 -7.71 1.90 -9.28
C CYS A 29 -8.68 0.86 -8.70
N LEU A 30 -8.87 0.77 -7.39
CA LEU A 30 -9.64 -0.33 -6.78
C LEU A 30 -11.14 -0.18 -7.11
N PRO A 31 -11.82 -1.11 -7.79
CA PRO A 31 -13.24 -0.99 -8.14
C PRO A 31 -14.14 -0.77 -6.93
N GLY A 32 -15.27 -0.06 -7.12
CA GLY A 32 -16.13 0.38 -6.00
C GLY A 32 -16.63 -0.73 -5.08
N PRO A 33 -17.13 -1.86 -5.60
CA PRO A 33 -17.55 -3.00 -4.76
C PRO A 33 -16.40 -3.58 -3.94
N LEU A 34 -15.24 -3.79 -4.58
CA LEU A 34 -14.04 -4.30 -3.89
C LEU A 34 -13.49 -3.33 -2.86
N LEU A 35 -13.57 -2.04 -3.14
CA LEU A 35 -13.19 -1.03 -2.17
C LEU A 35 -14.08 -1.11 -0.93
N ARG A 36 -15.38 -1.35 -1.06
CA ARG A 36 -16.29 -1.51 0.08
C ARG A 36 -16.01 -2.78 0.88
N GLU A 37 -15.82 -3.91 0.20
CA GLU A 37 -15.49 -5.20 0.82
C GLU A 37 -14.15 -5.13 1.57
N CYS A 38 -13.13 -4.53 0.98
CA CYS A 38 -11.81 -4.40 1.58
C CYS A 38 -11.66 -3.19 2.51
N LEU A 39 -12.65 -2.29 2.59
CA LEU A 39 -12.53 -1.04 3.33
C LEU A 39 -12.14 -1.25 4.80
N PRO A 40 -12.77 -2.18 5.55
CA PRO A 40 -12.42 -2.40 6.95
C PRO A 40 -10.95 -2.84 7.11
N ALA A 41 -10.48 -3.74 6.25
CA ALA A 41 -9.11 -4.22 6.27
C ALA A 41 -8.09 -3.13 5.88
N ILE A 42 -8.42 -2.30 4.88
CA ILE A 42 -7.61 -1.15 4.47
C ILE A 42 -7.48 -0.15 5.62
N VAL A 43 -8.61 0.21 6.26
CA VAL A 43 -8.64 1.15 7.38
C VAL A 43 -7.87 0.58 8.57
N ALA A 44 -8.09 -0.68 8.95
CA ALA A 44 -7.37 -1.32 10.04
C ALA A 44 -5.85 -1.32 9.79
N TYR A 45 -5.42 -1.71 8.59
CA TYR A 45 -4.01 -1.69 8.23
C TYR A 45 -3.42 -0.28 8.24
N ASP A 46 -4.14 0.70 7.70
CA ASP A 46 -3.66 2.09 7.63
C ASP A 46 -3.57 2.73 9.01
N THR A 47 -4.51 2.44 9.92
CA THR A 47 -4.46 2.85 11.32
C THR A 47 -3.25 2.23 12.03
N LEU A 48 -3.02 0.93 11.86
CA LEU A 48 -1.84 0.26 12.43
C LEU A 48 -0.52 0.82 11.87
N ALA A 49 -0.46 1.10 10.57
CA ALA A 49 0.70 1.70 9.94
C ALA A 49 0.96 3.13 10.43
N LEU A 50 -0.09 3.91 10.70
CA LEU A 50 0.02 5.24 11.28
C LEU A 50 0.50 5.18 12.73
N ALA A 51 -0.08 4.30 13.54
CA ALA A 51 0.34 4.07 14.93
C ALA A 51 1.81 3.63 14.99
N TYR A 52 2.23 2.72 14.10
CA TYR A 52 3.62 2.31 13.97
C TYR A 52 4.54 3.47 13.60
N ALA A 53 4.14 4.31 12.63
CA ALA A 53 4.93 5.47 12.22
C ALA A 53 5.12 6.48 13.36
N VAL A 54 4.09 6.71 14.17
CA VAL A 54 4.16 7.57 15.36
C VAL A 54 5.08 6.94 16.41
N LEU A 55 4.86 5.66 16.75
CA LEU A 55 5.64 4.96 17.77
C LEU A 55 7.14 4.85 17.41
N LYS A 56 7.46 4.68 16.13
CA LYS A 56 8.84 4.59 15.63
C LYS A 56 9.40 5.93 15.15
N ARG A 57 8.71 7.05 15.40
CA ARG A 57 9.12 8.41 15.02
C ARG A 57 9.56 8.50 13.54
N ARG A 58 8.75 7.95 12.63
CA ARG A 58 8.97 7.96 11.17
C ARG A 58 8.07 8.99 10.47
N PRO A 59 8.43 10.29 10.51
CA PRO A 59 7.57 11.37 9.98
C PRO A 59 7.35 11.27 8.47
N ALA A 60 8.26 10.63 7.74
CA ALA A 60 8.17 10.45 6.30
C ALA A 60 6.93 9.66 5.87
N ILE A 61 6.53 8.64 6.65
CA ILE A 61 5.31 7.84 6.39
C ILE A 61 4.07 8.73 6.52
N VAL A 62 4.00 9.53 7.59
CA VAL A 62 2.89 10.46 7.85
C VAL A 62 2.81 11.52 6.75
N ALA A 63 3.95 12.09 6.37
CA ALA A 63 4.04 13.09 5.30
C ALA A 63 3.58 12.53 3.95
N GLY A 64 3.91 11.27 3.63
CA GLY A 64 3.46 10.59 2.42
C GLY A 64 1.95 10.40 2.38
N ARG A 65 1.34 9.97 3.50
CA ARG A 65 -0.11 9.84 3.63
C ARG A 65 -0.82 11.19 3.50
N ARG A 66 -0.35 12.22 4.21
CA ARG A 66 -0.91 13.57 4.12
C ARG A 66 -0.82 14.14 2.69
N ALA A 67 0.28 13.88 1.98
CA ALA A 67 0.40 14.28 0.58
C ALA A 67 -0.66 13.60 -0.31
N ALA A 68 -0.91 12.31 -0.12
CA ALA A 68 -1.97 11.62 -0.87
C ALA A 68 -3.38 12.12 -0.51
N LEU A 69 -3.65 12.43 0.76
CA LEU A 69 -4.95 12.98 1.18
C LEU A 69 -5.24 14.35 0.57
N ARG A 70 -4.21 15.20 0.42
CA ARG A 70 -4.36 16.49 -0.28
C ARG A 70 -4.72 16.35 -1.76
N GLU A 71 -4.38 15.22 -2.37
CA GLU A 71 -4.67 14.93 -3.77
C GLU A 71 -5.98 14.16 -3.95
N LEU A 72 -6.67 13.85 -2.85
CA LEU A 72 -7.85 12.99 -2.86
C LEU A 72 -8.94 13.45 -3.84
N PRO A 73 -9.30 14.76 -3.93
CA PRO A 73 -10.31 15.22 -4.89
C PRO A 73 -9.91 14.93 -6.35
N GLN A 74 -8.64 15.19 -6.69
CA GLN A 74 -8.10 14.92 -8.02
C GLN A 74 -8.10 13.41 -8.33
N LEU A 75 -7.75 12.57 -7.34
CA LEU A 75 -7.74 11.13 -7.49
C LEU A 75 -9.15 10.55 -7.67
N ILE A 76 -10.16 11.15 -7.03
CA ILE A 76 -11.57 10.77 -7.21
C ILE A 76 -12.05 11.15 -8.62
N ALA A 77 -11.69 12.32 -9.14
CA ALA A 77 -12.01 12.69 -10.51
C ALA A 77 -11.35 11.73 -11.53
N GLN A 78 -10.07 11.39 -11.33
CA GLN A 78 -9.36 10.40 -12.16
C GLN A 78 -10.01 9.02 -12.08
N ARG A 79 -10.49 8.62 -10.89
CA ARG A 79 -11.19 7.36 -10.70
C ARG A 79 -12.40 7.26 -11.62
N GLN A 80 -13.21 8.32 -11.75
CA GLN A 80 -14.39 8.28 -12.63
C GLN A 80 -13.99 7.98 -14.08
N GLN A 81 -12.92 8.61 -14.58
CA GLN A 81 -12.39 8.38 -15.93
C GLN A 81 -11.82 6.97 -16.11
N ILE A 82 -11.13 6.43 -15.10
CA ILE A 82 -10.55 5.09 -15.13
C ILE A 82 -11.66 4.04 -15.11
N GLN A 83 -12.63 4.20 -14.21
CA GLN A 83 -13.71 3.22 -14.02
C GLN A 83 -14.72 3.23 -15.16
N SER A 84 -14.92 4.38 -15.85
CA SER A 84 -15.78 4.45 -17.04
C SER A 84 -15.18 3.73 -18.26
N ARG A 85 -13.84 3.62 -18.32
CA ARG A 85 -13.11 2.91 -19.39
C ARG A 85 -12.75 1.46 -19.02
N ARG A 86 -13.27 0.94 -17.91
CA ARG A 86 -12.91 -0.39 -17.42
C ARG A 86 -13.54 -1.47 -18.31
N SER A 87 -12.69 -2.26 -18.97
CA SER A 87 -13.12 -3.39 -19.80
C SER A 87 -13.25 -4.70 -19.02
N ALA A 88 -12.46 -4.89 -17.95
CA ALA A 88 -12.46 -6.15 -17.20
C ALA A 88 -13.60 -6.19 -16.17
N PRO A 89 -14.44 -7.25 -16.13
CA PRO A 89 -15.54 -7.36 -15.17
C PRO A 89 -15.04 -7.61 -13.74
N ILE A 90 -15.85 -7.25 -12.73
CA ILE A 90 -15.41 -7.22 -11.31
C ILE A 90 -15.13 -8.64 -10.81
N HIS A 91 -15.98 -9.60 -11.16
CA HIS A 91 -15.81 -11.00 -10.78
C HIS A 91 -14.49 -11.59 -11.28
N THR A 92 -14.00 -11.16 -12.46
CA THR A 92 -12.70 -11.60 -12.95
C THR A 92 -11.61 -11.06 -12.03
N LEU A 93 -11.65 -9.79 -11.65
CA LEU A 93 -10.68 -9.21 -10.72
C LEU A 93 -10.70 -9.90 -9.34
N GLN A 94 -11.89 -10.24 -8.82
CA GLN A 94 -12.04 -10.96 -7.55
C GLN A 94 -11.31 -12.30 -7.54
N ARG A 95 -11.37 -13.06 -8.64
CA ARG A 95 -10.69 -14.36 -8.75
C ARG A 95 -9.17 -14.28 -8.65
N TRP A 96 -8.59 -13.12 -8.98
CA TRP A 96 -7.14 -12.89 -8.87
C TRP A 96 -6.71 -12.25 -7.55
N LEU A 97 -7.66 -11.83 -6.70
CA LEU A 97 -7.36 -11.25 -5.41
C LEU A 97 -7.15 -12.36 -4.38
N GLU A 98 -5.90 -12.56 -3.99
CA GLU A 98 -5.61 -13.39 -2.83
C GLU A 98 -5.98 -12.66 -1.53
N PRO A 99 -6.56 -13.38 -0.56
CA PRO A 99 -6.79 -12.83 0.77
C PRO A 99 -5.49 -12.30 1.36
N ALA A 100 -5.56 -11.15 2.03
CA ALA A 100 -4.40 -10.60 2.70
C ALA A 100 -3.87 -11.61 3.74
N PRO A 101 -2.58 -12.00 3.68
CA PRO A 101 -2.00 -12.91 4.65
C PRO A 101 -2.06 -12.31 6.06
N LYS A 102 -2.25 -13.19 7.06
CA LYS A 102 -2.33 -12.78 8.47
C LYS A 102 -1.05 -12.02 8.88
N PRO A 103 -1.14 -10.98 9.73
CA PRO A 103 0.03 -10.19 10.14
C PRO A 103 1.17 -11.04 10.71
N LEU A 104 0.85 -12.09 11.47
CA LEU A 104 1.83 -13.02 12.05
C LEU A 104 2.56 -13.82 10.98
N THR A 105 1.85 -14.28 9.94
CA THR A 105 2.45 -14.98 8.79
C THR A 105 3.44 -14.08 8.06
N ASN A 106 3.08 -12.81 7.84
CA ASN A 106 3.99 -11.84 7.23
C ASN A 106 5.23 -11.58 8.08
N LEU A 107 5.09 -11.50 9.40
CA LEU A 107 6.22 -11.34 10.31
C LEU A 107 7.14 -12.57 10.30
N ALA A 108 6.57 -13.77 10.31
CA ALA A 108 7.32 -15.02 10.21
C ALA A 108 8.11 -15.09 8.89
N ASN A 109 7.46 -14.76 7.77
CA ASN A 109 8.10 -14.71 6.46
C ASN A 109 9.23 -13.68 6.39
N ALA A 110 9.01 -12.49 6.96
CA ALA A 110 10.05 -11.45 7.03
C ALA A 110 11.27 -11.89 7.87
N ARG A 111 11.04 -12.56 9.00
CA ARG A 111 12.12 -13.13 9.84
C ARG A 111 12.88 -14.23 9.09
N ARG A 112 12.17 -15.14 8.43
CA ARG A 112 12.75 -16.22 7.62
C ARG A 112 13.62 -15.66 6.49
N LEU A 113 13.12 -14.67 5.76
CA LEU A 113 13.88 -14.01 4.70
C LEU A 113 15.12 -13.31 5.24
N LYS A 114 15.01 -12.61 6.38
CA LYS A 114 16.17 -11.99 7.01
C LYS A 114 17.23 -13.04 7.39
N ALA A 115 16.83 -14.18 7.94
CA ALA A 115 17.75 -15.26 8.29
C ALA A 115 18.47 -15.83 7.05
N LEU A 116 17.80 -15.94 5.90
CA LEU A 116 18.40 -16.40 4.65
C LEU A 116 19.35 -15.36 4.02
N LEU A 117 19.06 -14.07 4.21
CA LEU A 117 19.82 -12.95 3.64
C LEU A 117 20.93 -12.43 4.54
N SER A 118 20.97 -12.83 5.80
CA SER A 118 22.13 -12.62 6.67
C SER A 118 23.11 -13.76 6.36
N PRO A 119 24.15 -13.54 5.53
CA PRO A 119 25.19 -14.56 5.39
C PRO A 119 25.73 -14.84 6.79
N GLY A 120 25.97 -16.12 7.10
CA GLY A 120 26.80 -16.47 8.24
C GLY A 120 28.08 -15.64 8.16
N THR A 121 28.42 -15.03 9.30
CA THR A 121 29.65 -14.30 9.63
C THR A 121 30.85 -14.58 8.73
#